data_AF-A0A7R9SY63-F1
#
_entry.id   AF-A0A7R9SY63-F1
#
_cell.length_a   1.000
_cell.length_b   1.000
_cell.length_c   1.000
_cell.angle_alpha   90.00
_cell.angle_beta   90.00
_cell.angle_gamma   90.00
#
_symmetry.space_group_name_H-M   'P 1'
#
loop_
_entity.id
_entity.type
_entity.pdbx_description
1 polymer ?
#
loop_
_entity_poly.entity_id
_entity_poly.type
_entity_poly.pdbx_seq_one_letter_code
_entity_poly.pdbx_strand_id
1 'polypeptide(L)'
;PFLTVAVAPHQVYGPWDGLFLTNFLKAANKLRVFGRGENMISMCHVDNYAHALILGYHGLYKGSPALGKFYIATDGPPVRLWDVLDHAFVTLGLPSLKAK
;
A
#
# COMPACT_ATOMS: atom_id res chain seq x y z
N PRO A 1 -4.09 -33.79 -1.26
CA PRO A 1 -4.86 -32.53 -1.10
C PRO A 1 -4.06 -31.32 -1.61
N PHE A 2 -4.72 -30.41 -2.31
CA PHE A 2 -4.14 -29.14 -2.75
C PHE A 2 -3.91 -28.23 -1.54
N LEU A 3 -2.73 -27.60 -1.43
CA LEU A 3 -2.39 -26.68 -0.34
C LEU A 3 -2.54 -25.24 -0.83
N THR A 4 -3.22 -24.40 -0.05
CA THR A 4 -3.51 -23.01 -0.44
C THR A 4 -3.30 -22.04 0.72
N VAL A 5 -2.90 -20.82 0.38
CA VAL A 5 -2.92 -19.63 1.23
C VAL A 5 -3.15 -18.43 0.32
N ALA A 6 -3.85 -17.41 0.82
CA ALA A 6 -4.07 -16.18 0.09
C ALA A 6 -3.35 -15.02 0.80
N VAL A 7 -2.60 -14.23 0.04
CA VAL A 7 -1.90 -13.04 0.52
C VAL A 7 -2.27 -11.89 -0.42
N ALA A 8 -2.69 -10.77 0.14
CA ALA A 8 -3.00 -9.56 -0.61
C ALA A 8 -2.32 -8.34 0.05
N PRO A 9 -1.98 -7.30 -0.73
CA PRO A 9 -1.60 -6.02 -0.15
C PRO A 9 -2.86 -5.19 0.16
N HIS A 10 -2.72 -4.14 0.97
CA HIS A 10 -3.76 -3.11 1.06
C HIS A 10 -3.59 -2.06 -0.05
N GLN A 11 -2.56 -1.19 0.06
CA GLN A 11 -2.24 -0.18 -0.95
C GLN A 11 -0.77 -0.33 -1.37
N VAL A 12 -0.53 -0.84 -2.59
CA VAL A 12 0.83 -1.02 -3.11
C VAL A 12 1.42 0.31 -3.55
N TYR A 13 2.69 0.52 -3.24
CA TYR A 13 3.53 1.60 -3.78
C TYR A 13 4.96 1.09 -3.98
N GLY A 14 5.77 1.85 -4.71
CA GLY A 14 7.18 1.54 -4.96
C GLY A 14 7.55 1.66 -6.44
N PRO A 15 8.75 1.21 -6.82
CA PRO A 15 9.17 1.19 -8.22
C PRO A 15 8.14 0.49 -9.11
N TRP A 16 7.90 1.05 -10.29
CA TRP A 16 6.93 0.55 -11.28
C TRP A 16 5.45 0.60 -10.85
N ASP A 17 5.12 1.30 -9.74
CA ASP A 17 3.72 1.61 -9.41
C ASP A 17 3.09 2.47 -10.53
N GLY A 18 2.20 1.85 -11.30
CA GLY A 18 1.44 2.52 -12.37
C GLY A 18 0.08 3.04 -11.92
N LEU A 19 -0.32 2.85 -10.66
CA LEU A 19 -1.71 3.00 -10.22
C LEU A 19 -1.88 4.01 -9.09
N PHE A 20 -1.12 3.92 -8.00
CA PHE A 20 -1.38 4.74 -6.82
C PHE A 20 -0.69 6.11 -6.95
N LEU A 21 0.58 6.20 -6.56
CA LEU A 21 1.29 7.46 -6.47
C LEU A 21 1.36 8.14 -7.85
N THR A 22 1.58 7.34 -8.90
CA THR A 22 1.63 7.81 -10.28
C THR A 22 0.34 8.50 -10.72
N ASN A 23 -0.84 7.98 -10.37
CA ASN A 23 -2.09 8.64 -10.75
C ASN A 23 -2.37 9.90 -9.91
N PHE A 24 -2.00 9.91 -8.63
CA PHE A 24 -2.07 11.13 -7.83
C PHE A 24 -1.19 12.23 -8.43
N LEU A 25 0.07 11.92 -8.78
CA LEU A 25 0.98 12.89 -9.40
C LEU A 25 0.45 13.43 -10.73
N LYS A 26 -0.12 12.57 -11.58
CA LYS A 26 -0.77 12.99 -12.84
C LYS A 26 -1.96 13.93 -12.61
N ALA A 27 -2.66 13.78 -11.50
CA ALA A 27 -3.81 14.58 -11.12
C ALA A 27 -3.45 15.77 -10.22
N ALA A 28 -2.17 16.09 -10.02
CA ALA A 28 -1.69 17.08 -9.04
C ALA A 28 -2.45 18.42 -9.07
N ASN A 29 -2.75 18.94 -10.26
CA ASN A 29 -3.47 20.21 -10.44
C ASN A 29 -4.97 20.15 -10.08
N LYS A 30 -5.55 18.95 -10.06
CA LYS A 30 -6.99 18.70 -9.83
C LYS A 30 -7.28 18.09 -8.45
N LEU A 31 -6.25 17.65 -7.72
CA LEU A 31 -6.41 17.07 -6.41
C LEU A 31 -6.83 18.10 -5.37
N ARG A 32 -7.72 17.67 -4.47
CA ARG A 32 -8.16 18.43 -3.29
C ARG A 32 -8.29 17.45 -2.13
N VAL A 33 -7.91 17.89 -0.94
CA VAL A 33 -8.14 17.14 0.30
C VAL A 33 -9.65 17.10 0.56
N PHE A 34 -10.22 15.90 0.60
CA PHE A 34 -11.65 15.72 0.87
C PHE A 34 -11.94 15.66 2.37
N GLY A 35 -13.00 16.33 2.81
CA GLY A 35 -13.41 16.37 4.21
C GLY A 35 -12.33 16.97 5.12
N ARG A 36 -12.11 16.35 6.28
CA ARG A 36 -11.06 16.77 7.22
C ARG A 36 -9.65 16.29 6.85
N GLY A 37 -9.53 15.42 5.85
CA GLY A 37 -8.24 14.83 5.46
C GLY A 37 -7.65 13.83 6.47
N GLU A 38 -8.46 13.32 7.39
CA GLU A 38 -8.02 12.42 8.48
C GLU A 38 -8.20 10.93 8.13
N ASN A 39 -8.49 10.58 6.88
CA ASN A 39 -8.69 9.19 6.50
C ASN A 39 -7.39 8.40 6.58
N MET A 40 -7.48 7.25 7.26
CA MET A 40 -6.36 6.35 7.52
C MET A 40 -6.33 5.25 6.46
N ILE A 41 -5.13 4.91 6.01
CA ILE A 41 -4.87 3.80 5.09
C ILE A 41 -3.68 2.98 5.58
N SER A 42 -3.63 1.71 5.20
CA SER A 42 -2.40 0.91 5.28
C SER A 42 -1.72 0.93 3.91
N MET A 43 -0.39 0.95 3.90
CA MET A 43 0.41 0.84 2.68
C MET A 43 1.25 -0.43 2.71
N CYS A 44 1.70 -0.87 1.55
CA CYS A 44 2.62 -1.99 1.41
C CYS A 44 3.60 -1.72 0.26
N HIS A 45 4.89 -1.64 0.56
CA HIS A 45 5.90 -1.52 -0.48
C HIS A 45 5.88 -2.77 -1.36
N VAL A 46 6.10 -2.61 -2.68
CA VAL A 46 6.11 -3.73 -3.64
C VAL A 46 7.02 -4.88 -3.21
N ASP A 47 8.20 -4.56 -2.67
CA ASP A 47 9.15 -5.58 -2.18
C ASP A 47 8.65 -6.29 -0.91
N ASN A 48 7.96 -5.57 -0.02
CA ASN A 48 7.36 -6.17 1.16
C ASN A 48 6.21 -7.09 0.79
N TYR A 49 5.42 -6.73 -0.23
CA TYR A 49 4.39 -7.61 -0.75
C TYR A 49 4.98 -8.86 -1.41
N ALA A 50 6.04 -8.71 -2.20
CA ALA A 50 6.77 -9.84 -2.77
C ALA A 50 7.32 -10.77 -1.68
N HIS A 51 7.90 -10.20 -0.61
CA HIS A 51 8.36 -10.96 0.54
C HIS A 51 7.20 -11.71 1.22
N ALA A 52 6.04 -11.07 1.42
CA ALA A 52 4.87 -11.72 2.02
C ALA A 52 4.36 -12.91 1.18
N LEU A 53 4.43 -12.81 -0.15
CA LEU A 53 4.10 -13.93 -1.04
C LEU A 53 5.08 -15.09 -0.89
N ILE A 54 6.39 -14.81 -0.75
CA ILE A 54 7.41 -15.83 -0.46
C ILE A 54 7.15 -16.52 0.89
N LEU A 55 6.77 -15.76 1.93
CA LEU A 55 6.38 -16.34 3.22
C LEU A 55 5.11 -17.20 3.10
N GLY A 56 4.13 -16.76 2.30
CA GLY A 56 2.97 -17.57 1.94
C GLY A 56 3.37 -18.90 1.31
N TYR A 57 4.27 -18.87 0.32
CA TYR A 57 4.83 -20.07 -0.30
C TYR A 57 5.51 -20.99 0.72
N HIS A 58 6.35 -20.45 1.62
CA HIS A 58 6.97 -21.25 2.69
C HIS A 58 5.95 -21.83 3.66
N GLY A 59 4.78 -21.21 3.81
CA GLY A 59 3.66 -21.73 4.58
C GLY A 59 2.93 -22.92 3.96
N LEU A 60 3.24 -23.32 2.71
CA LEU A 60 2.58 -24.41 1.99
C LEU A 60 3.17 -25.79 2.34
N TYR A 61 3.07 -26.18 3.61
CA TYR A 61 3.43 -27.52 4.07
C TYR A 61 2.28 -28.18 4.85
N LYS A 62 2.28 -29.52 4.91
CA LYS A 62 1.22 -30.29 5.58
C LYS A 62 1.17 -29.94 7.08
N GLY A 63 -0.02 -29.54 7.55
CA GLY A 63 -0.24 -29.16 8.95
C GLY A 63 0.14 -27.71 9.28
N SER A 64 0.53 -26.91 8.29
CA SER A 64 0.76 -25.48 8.49
C SER A 64 -0.50 -24.75 8.96
N PRO A 65 -0.39 -23.85 9.95
CA PRO A 65 -1.52 -23.04 10.42
C PRO A 65 -1.99 -22.00 9.39
N ALA A 66 -1.17 -21.72 8.37
CA ALA A 66 -1.49 -20.76 7.32
C ALA A 66 -2.40 -21.32 6.22
N LEU A 67 -2.60 -22.64 6.17
CA LEU A 67 -3.41 -23.26 5.12
C LEU A 67 -4.87 -22.80 5.18
N GLY A 68 -5.42 -22.46 4.01
CA GLY A 68 -6.80 -21.99 3.86
C GLY A 68 -7.07 -20.63 4.51
N LYS A 69 -6.02 -19.86 4.84
CA LYS A 69 -6.14 -18.52 5.43
C LYS A 69 -5.89 -17.42 4.42
N PHE A 70 -6.34 -16.22 4.78
CA PHE A 70 -6.14 -14.97 4.05
C PHE A 70 -5.37 -13.99 4.93
N TYR A 71 -4.29 -13.43 4.40
CA TYR A 71 -3.43 -12.46 5.07
C TYR A 71 -3.34 -11.17 4.25
N ILE A 72 -3.34 -10.03 4.94
CA ILE A 72 -3.07 -8.73 4.33
C ILE A 72 -1.66 -8.30 4.73
N ALA A 73 -0.80 -8.05 3.74
CA ALA A 73 0.53 -7.49 3.94
C ALA A 73 0.46 -5.96 4.07
N THR A 74 1.11 -5.42 5.10
CA THR A 74 1.22 -3.97 5.35
C THR A 74 2.61 -3.60 5.86
N ASP A 75 2.99 -2.32 5.72
CA ASP A 75 4.24 -1.74 6.21
C ASP A 75 4.13 -1.23 7.66
N GLY A 76 3.27 -1.88 8.47
CA GLY A 76 3.03 -1.51 9.86
C GLY A 76 1.70 -0.78 10.09
N PRO A 77 1.63 0.13 11.09
CA PRO A 77 0.40 0.81 11.48
C PRO A 77 -0.21 1.67 10.36
N PRO A 78 -1.53 1.90 10.36
CA PRO A 78 -2.18 2.80 9.41
C PRO A 78 -1.61 4.22 9.48
N VAL A 79 -1.56 4.89 8.33
CA VAL A 79 -1.09 6.26 8.14
C VAL A 79 -2.17 7.14 7.53
N ARG A 80 -2.06 8.47 7.69
CA ARG A 80 -2.98 9.42 7.06
C ARG A 80 -2.66 9.55 5.57
N LEU A 81 -3.64 9.27 4.71
CA LEU A 81 -3.46 9.30 3.25
C LEU A 81 -2.86 10.62 2.75
N TRP A 82 -3.47 11.73 3.16
CA TRP A 82 -3.10 13.05 2.65
C TRP A 82 -1.74 13.51 3.15
N ASP A 83 -1.30 13.04 4.33
CA ASP A 83 0.03 13.34 4.86
C ASP A 83 1.11 12.66 4.02
N VAL A 84 0.87 11.40 3.63
CA VAL A 84 1.77 10.65 2.75
C VAL A 84 1.85 11.27 1.36
N LEU A 85 0.70 11.59 0.75
CA LEU A 85 0.66 12.18 -0.59
C LEU A 85 1.30 13.58 -0.61
N ASP A 86 1.00 14.42 0.38
CA ASP A 86 1.60 15.74 0.51
C ASP A 86 3.11 15.66 0.68
N HIS A 87 3.60 14.75 1.53
CA HIS A 87 5.03 14.50 1.68
C HIS A 87 5.69 14.10 0.35
N ALA A 88 5.07 13.19 -0.41
CA ALA A 88 5.58 12.78 -1.71
C ALA A 88 5.62 13.95 -2.72
N PHE A 89 4.58 14.78 -2.75
CA PHE A 89 4.50 15.95 -3.64
C PHE A 89 5.59 16.97 -3.32
N VAL A 90 5.71 17.37 -2.06
CA VAL A 90 6.72 18.34 -1.61
C VAL A 90 8.14 17.82 -1.88
N THR A 91 8.38 16.53 -1.61
CA THR A 91 9.69 15.89 -1.89
C THR A 91 10.05 15.93 -3.37
N LEU A 92 9.05 15.86 -4.27
CA LEU A 92 9.23 15.95 -5.71
C LEU A 92 9.23 17.40 -6.25
N GLY A 93 9.21 18.41 -5.36
CA GLY A 93 9.20 19.82 -5.74
C GLY A 93 7.85 20.34 -6.25
N LEU A 94 6.76 19.59 -6.03
CA LEU A 94 5.41 20.03 -6.34
C LEU A 94 4.83 20.86 -5.17
N PRO A 95 3.83 21.74 -5.43
CA PRO A 95 3.13 22.45 -4.38
C PRO A 95 2.50 21.49 -3.35
N SER A 96 2.52 21.90 -2.08
CA SER A 96 1.83 21.17 -1.02
C SER A 96 0.34 21.06 -1.32
N LEU A 97 -0.22 19.86 -1.15
CA LEU A 97 -1.66 19.58 -1.25
C LEU A 97 -2.46 20.21 -0.10
N LYS A 98 -1.77 20.67 0.95
CA LYS A 98 -2.34 21.33 2.13
C LYS A 98 -2.17 22.85 2.11
N ALA A 99 -1.42 23.39 1.16
CA ALA A 99 -1.39 24.83 0.94
C ALA A 99 -2.78 25.30 0.48
N LYS A 100 -3.28 26.38 1.10
CA LYS A 100 -4.55 26.99 0.74
C LYS A 100 -4.39 27.93 -0.44
#